data_AF-A0A3M1QHJ3-F1
#
_entry.id   AF-A0A3M1QHJ3-F1
#
_cell.length_a   1.000
_cell.length_b   1.000
_cell.length_c   1.000
_cell.angle_alpha   90.00
_cell.angle_beta   90.00
_cell.angle_gamma   90.00
#
_symmetry.space_group_name_H-M   'P 1'
#
loop_
_entity.id
_entity.type
_entity.pdbx_description
1 polymer ?
#
loop_
_entity_poly.entity_id
_entity_poly.type
_entity_poly.pdbx_seq_one_letter_code
_entity_poly.pdbx_strand_id
1 'polypeptide(L)' 'AGKKRVTPYWRAIRDDGKLHAKFPGGAAGHAAKLRAEGFEILPGRGKQPPRVADFERFLVRS' A
#
# COMPACT_ATOMS: atom_id res chain seq x y z
N ALA A 1 -30.06 -5.14 2.76
CA ALA A 1 -29.28 -3.99 2.25
C ALA A 1 -27.78 -4.31 2.32
N GLY A 2 -27.11 -4.47 1.19
CA GLY A 2 -25.68 -4.76 1.14
C GLY A 2 -24.86 -3.51 1.49
N LYS A 3 -24.23 -3.49 2.67
CA LYS A 3 -23.30 -2.41 3.03
C LYS A 3 -22.12 -2.47 2.04
N LYS A 4 -21.98 -1.44 1.19
CA LYS A 4 -20.78 -1.24 0.38
C LYS A 4 -19.59 -1.19 1.35
N ARG A 5 -18.74 -2.23 1.34
CA ARG A 5 -17.46 -2.20 2.06
C ARG A 5 -16.60 -1.16 1.36
N VAL A 6 -16.52 0.03 1.92
CA VAL A 6 -15.58 1.06 1.46
C VAL A 6 -14.19 0.59 1.86
N THR A 7 -13.41 0.18 0.88
CA THR A 7 -12.01 -0.17 1.10
C THR A 7 -11.26 1.08 1.56
N PRO A 8 -10.51 1.03 2.67
CA PRO A 8 -9.69 2.14 3.09
C PRO A 8 -8.70 2.53 2.00
N TYR A 9 -8.49 3.84 1.79
CA TYR A 9 -7.64 4.32 0.69
C TYR A 9 -6.20 3.77 0.78
N TRP A 10 -5.70 3.49 1.99
CA TRP A 10 -4.35 2.98 2.24
C TRP A 10 -4.17 1.49 1.98
N ARG A 11 -5.23 0.77 1.60
CA ARG A 11 -5.11 -0.60 1.06
C ARG A 11 -4.88 -0.61 -0.45
N ALA A 12 -5.00 0.53 -1.11
CA ALA A 12 -4.68 0.65 -2.53
C ALA A 12 -3.18 0.96 -2.70
N ILE A 13 -2.45 0.00 -3.28
CA ILE A 13 -1.06 0.15 -3.70
C ILE A 13 -0.99 0.10 -5.23
N ARG A 14 0.17 0.49 -5.78
CA ARG A 14 0.41 0.36 -7.21
C ARG A 14 0.57 -1.10 -7.61
N ASP A 15 0.38 -1.36 -8.89
CA ASP A 15 0.62 -2.63 -9.57
C ASP A 15 2.05 -3.16 -9.39
N ASP A 16 3.02 -2.27 -9.21
CA ASP A 16 4.42 -2.61 -8.92
C ASP A 16 4.75 -2.69 -7.41
N GLY A 17 3.72 -2.69 -6.56
CA GLY A 17 3.83 -2.76 -5.10
C GLY A 17 4.22 -1.44 -4.44
N LYS A 18 4.45 -0.36 -5.21
CA LYS A 18 4.90 0.92 -4.67
C LYS A 18 3.78 1.67 -3.95
N LEU A 19 4.18 2.43 -2.94
CA LEU A 19 3.27 3.26 -2.16
C LEU A 19 2.95 4.58 -2.90
N HIS A 20 1.69 5.00 -2.79
CA HIS A 20 1.24 6.28 -3.30
C HIS A 20 1.77 7.45 -2.46
N ALA A 21 2.70 8.23 -3.03
CA ALA A 21 3.22 9.45 -2.40
C ALA A 21 2.18 10.59 -2.32
N LYS A 22 1.09 10.50 -3.08
CA LYS A 22 -0.01 11.50 -3.08
C LYS A 22 -1.01 11.30 -1.93
N PHE A 23 -0.88 10.24 -1.13
CA PHE A 23 -1.78 10.00 -0.02
C PHE A 23 -1.51 10.93 1.17
N PRO A 24 -2.50 11.11 2.08
CA PRO A 24 -2.28 11.85 3.32
C PRO A 24 -1.10 11.27 4.11
N GLY A 25 -0.13 12.13 4.43
CA GLY A 25 1.14 11.74 5.07
C GLY A 25 2.20 11.18 4.11
N GLY A 26 1.97 11.27 2.80
CA GLY A 26 2.87 10.79 1.77
C GLY A 26 3.11 9.29 1.80
N ALA A 27 4.21 8.84 1.19
CA ALA A 27 4.58 7.43 1.19
C ALA A 27 4.85 6.90 2.61
N ALA A 28 5.36 7.74 3.52
CA ALA A 28 5.62 7.37 4.91
C ALA A 28 4.32 7.12 5.70
N GLY A 29 3.32 8.01 5.56
CA GLY A 29 2.02 7.85 6.20
C GLY A 29 1.21 6.69 5.64
N HIS A 30 1.37 6.39 4.35
CA HIS A 30 0.83 5.17 3.76
C HIS A 30 1.52 3.92 4.32
N ALA A 31 2.86 3.92 4.37
CA ALA A 31 3.65 2.81 4.92
C ALA A 31 3.29 2.52 6.38
N ALA A 32 3.09 3.56 7.21
CA ALA A 32 2.75 3.41 8.61
C ALA A 32 1.42 2.66 8.80
N LYS A 33 0.40 2.96 7.98
CA LYS A 33 -0.90 2.27 8.04
C LYS A 33 -0.77 0.80 7.62
N LEU A 34 -0.03 0.52 6.56
CA LEU A 34 0.21 -0.85 6.12
C LEU A 34 1.04 -1.65 7.14
N ARG A 35 2.07 -1.04 7.76
CA ARG A 35 2.82 -1.67 8.85
C ARG A 35 1.96 -1.96 10.06
N ALA A 36 1.02 -1.07 10.41
CA ALA A 36 0.08 -1.30 11.50
C ALA A 36 -0.86 -2.48 11.22
N GLU A 37 -1.14 -2.79 9.94
CA GLU A 37 -1.87 -4.00 9.55
C GLU A 37 -0.98 -5.25 9.47
N GLY A 38 0.34 -5.13 9.68
CA GLY A 38 1.30 -6.23 9.65
C GLY A 38 1.99 -6.44 8.29
N PHE A 39 1.83 -5.51 7.34
CA PHE A 39 2.56 -5.58 6.07
C PHE A 39 3.99 -5.10 6.24
N GLU A 40 4.93 -5.86 5.71
CA GLU A 40 6.32 -5.45 5.62
C GLU A 40 6.50 -4.45 4.47
N ILE A 41 7.19 -3.34 4.73
CA ILE A 41 7.44 -2.28 3.75
C ILE A 41 8.93 -2.18 3.51
N LEU A 42 9.34 -2.51 2.30
CA LEU A 42 10.71 -2.40 1.82
C LEU A 42 11.01 -0.94 1.45
N PRO A 43 12.18 -0.41 1.85
CA PRO A 43 12.62 0.90 1.41
C PRO A 43 12.79 0.90 -0.12
N GLY A 44 12.50 2.04 -0.72
CA GLY A 44 12.74 2.23 -2.14
C GLY A 44 14.24 2.28 -2.44
N ARG A 45 14.66 1.78 -3.60
CA ARG A 45 16.06 1.83 -4.03
C ARG A 45 16.31 3.15 -4.77
N GLY A 46 17.22 3.99 -4.25
CA GLY A 46 17.55 5.28 -4.84
C GLY A 46 16.38 6.26 -4.78
N LYS A 47 15.96 6.79 -5.94
CA LYS A 47 14.81 7.73 -6.05
C LYS A 47 13.44 7.04 -6.09
N GLN A 48 13.39 5.72 -5.95
CA GLN A 48 12.13 4.99 -5.97
C GLN A 48 11.40 5.13 -4.63
N PRO A 49 10.05 5.19 -4.63
CA PRO A 49 9.28 5.15 -3.40
C PRO A 49 9.35 3.77 -2.74
N PRO A 50 9.06 3.68 -1.43
CA PRO A 50 8.93 2.41 -0.72
C PRO A 50 7.85 1.52 -1.35
N ARG A 51 7.97 0.22 -1.14
CA ARG A 51 7.04 -0.79 -1.66
C ARG A 51 6.67 -1.82 -0.61
N VAL A 52 5.51 -2.44 -0.75
CA VAL A 52 5.09 -3.55 0.10
C VAL A 52 5.87 -4.81 -0.29
N ALA A 53 6.41 -5.53 0.71
CA ALA A 53 7.01 -6.85 0.51
C ALA A 53 5.93 -7.86 0.13
N ASP A 54 6.26 -8.81 -0.75
CA ASP A 54 5.35 -9.89 -1.16
C ASP A 54 3.97 -9.42 -1.66
N PHE A 55 3.90 -8.20 -2.23
CA PHE A 55 2.64 -7.59 -2.66
C PHE A 55 1.88 -8.45 -3.68
N GLU A 56 2.61 -9.24 -4.47
CA GLU A 56 2.08 -10.17 -5.47
C GLU A 56 1.11 -11.20 -4.85
N ARG A 57 1.33 -11.59 -3.59
CA ARG A 57 0.44 -12.52 -2.86
C ARG A 57 -0.92 -11.91 -2.55
N PHE A 58 -1.00 -10.59 -2.54
CA PHE A 58 -2.22 -9.82 -2.26
C PHE A 58 -2.85 -9.26 -3.54
N LEU A 59 -2.24 -9.51 -4.70
CA LEU A 59 -2.76 -9.06 -5.98
C LEU A 59 -3.98 -9.91 -6.37
N VAL A 60 -5.16 -9.31 -6.27
CA VAL A 60 -6.38 -9.92 -6.80
C VAL A 60 -6.31 -9.85 -8.33
N ARG A 61 -6.14 -10.98 -8.99
CA ARG A 61 -6.26 -11.07 -10.45
C ARG A 61 -7.75 -11.04 -10.79
N SER A 62 -8.17 -10.00 -11.51
CA SER A 62 -9.50 -9.89 -12.12
C SER A 62 -9.58 -10.70 -13.41
#